data_AF-A0A849HWG9-F1
#
_entry.id   AF-A0A849HWG9-F1
#
_cell.length_a   1.000
_cell.length_b   1.000
_cell.length_c   1.000
_cell.angle_alpha   90.00
_cell.angle_beta   90.00
_cell.angle_gamma   90.00
#
_symmetry.space_group_name_H-M   'P 1'
#
loop_
_entity.id
_entity.type
_entity.pdbx_description
1 polymer ?
#
loop_
_entity_poly.entity_id
_entity_poly.type
_entity_poly.pdbx_seq_one_letter_code
_entity_poly.pdbx_strand_id
1 'polypeptide(L)' 'MKIQERKEDTRRKIQLGGLVKKAGLENESTAILYGMLLEAAENLSSNDAEKIRTRWKIKGDLAFTREQK' A
#
# COMPACT_ATOMS: atom_id res chain seq x y z
N MET A 1 -23.51 7.15 14.06
CA MET A 1 -22.90 6.15 13.15
C MET A 1 -22.17 6.80 11.96
N LYS A 2 -22.82 7.60 11.11
CA LYS A 2 -22.22 8.15 9.86
C LYS A 2 -20.96 9.05 9.98
N ILE A 3 -20.75 9.74 11.10
CA ILE A 3 -19.60 10.66 11.24
C ILE A 3 -18.29 9.90 11.53
N GLN A 4 -18.35 8.81 12.29
CA GLN A 4 -17.18 8.01 12.65
C GLN A 4 -16.65 7.25 11.42
N GLU A 5 -17.54 6.59 10.68
CA GLU A 5 -17.21 5.87 9.44
C GLU A 5 -16.53 6.78 8.40
N ARG A 6 -17.04 8.01 8.22
CA ARG A 6 -16.42 8.98 7.30
C ARG A 6 -15.03 9.43 7.75
N LYS A 7 -14.82 9.61 9.06
CA LYS A 7 -13.51 9.98 9.60
C LYS A 7 -12.49 8.85 9.40
N GLU A 8 -12.90 7.60 9.60
CA GLU A 8 -12.04 6.43 9.40
C GLU A 8 -11.70 6.23 7.91
N ASP A 9 -12.68 6.35 7.02
CA ASP A 9 -12.47 6.28 5.57
C ASP A 9 -11.51 7.37 5.08
N THR A 10 -11.70 8.61 5.55
CA THR A 10 -10.80 9.73 5.21
C THR A 10 -9.37 9.45 5.67
N ARG A 11 -9.19 8.98 6.92
CA ARG A 11 -7.86 8.63 7.45
C ARG A 11 -7.21 7.52 6.64
N ARG A 12 -7.97 6.48 6.27
CA ARG A 12 -7.47 5.36 5.49
C ARG A 12 -7.01 5.80 4.11
N LYS A 13 -7.80 6.63 3.41
CA LYS A 13 -7.42 7.19 2.10
C LYS A 13 -6.16 8.05 2.18
N ILE A 14 -6.04 8.89 3.22
CA ILE A 14 -4.84 9.69 3.46
C ILE A 14 -3.61 8.80 3.69
N GLN A 15 -3.75 7.76 4.52
CA GLN A 15 -2.65 6.82 4.75
C GLN A 15 -2.22 6.13 3.46
N LEU A 16 -3.17 5.61 2.67
CA LEU A 16 -2.87 4.98 1.39
C LEU A 16 -2.17 5.93 0.41
N GLY A 17 -2.64 7.18 0.29
CA GLY A 17 -1.96 8.20 -0.51
C GLY A 17 -0.54 8.52 0.01
N GLY A 18 -0.35 8.53 1.33
CA GLY A 18 0.96 8.70 1.95
C GLY A 18 1.94 7.58 1.61
N LEU A 19 1.47 6.34 1.44
CA LEU A 19 2.30 5.21 1.02
C LEU A 19 2.78 5.36 -0.44
N VAL A 20 1.90 5.83 -1.33
CA VAL A 20 2.26 6.09 -2.74
C VAL A 20 3.39 7.11 -2.84
N LYS A 21 3.29 8.20 -2.06
CA LYS A 21 4.34 9.23 -2.00
C LYS A 21 5.65 8.70 -1.40
N LYS A 22 5.60 7.91 -0.32
CA LYS A 22 6.81 7.31 0.28
C LYS A 22 7.50 6.34 -0.68
N ALA A 23 6.73 5.64 -1.51
CA ALA A 23 7.27 4.77 -2.55
C ALA A 23 7.87 5.52 -3.76
N GLY A 24 7.78 6.86 -3.81
CA GLY A 24 8.27 7.67 -4.93
C GLY A 24 7.40 7.59 -6.19
N LEU A 25 6.12 7.22 -6.03
CA LEU A 25 5.20 6.97 -7.13
C LEU A 25 4.17 8.09 -7.32
N GLU A 26 4.34 9.24 -6.67
CA GLU A 26 3.38 10.35 -6.70
C GLU A 26 3.22 11.01 -8.08
N ASN A 27 4.18 10.83 -8.98
CA ASN A 27 4.14 11.38 -10.33
C ASN A 27 3.61 10.38 -11.37
N GLU A 28 3.36 9.13 -10.97
CA GLU A 28 2.86 8.11 -11.87
C GLU A 28 1.36 8.29 -12.15
N SER A 29 0.95 7.85 -13.35
CA SER A 29 -0.46 7.91 -13.73
C SER A 29 -1.31 6.97 -12.87
N THR A 30 -2.58 7.36 -12.64
CA THR A 30 -3.52 6.52 -11.89
C THR A 30 -3.69 5.13 -12.51
N ALA A 31 -3.61 5.01 -13.84
CA ALA A 31 -3.69 3.72 -14.52
C ALA A 31 -2.50 2.81 -14.19
N ILE A 32 -1.29 3.35 -14.13
CA ILE A 32 -0.07 2.60 -13.75
C ILE A 32 -0.18 2.15 -12.30
N LEU A 33 -0.51 3.05 -11.37
CA LEU A 33 -0.69 2.72 -9.96
C LEU A 33 -1.75 1.63 -9.76
N TYR A 34 -2.86 1.75 -10.47
CA TYR A 34 -3.93 0.76 -10.39
C TYR A 34 -3.51 -0.60 -10.96
N GLY A 35 -2.84 -0.62 -12.11
CA GLY A 35 -2.28 -1.84 -12.70
C GLY A 35 -1.31 -2.56 -11.76
N MET A 36 -0.39 -1.83 -11.12
CA MET A 36 0.52 -2.39 -10.12
C MET A 36 -0.22 -3.01 -8.92
N LEU A 37 -1.29 -2.37 -8.45
CA LEU A 37 -2.10 -2.88 -7.34
C LEU A 37 -2.88 -4.13 -7.74
N LEU A 38 -3.35 -4.22 -8.98
CA LEU A 38 -4.01 -5.42 -9.52
C LEU A 38 -3.03 -6.60 -9.60
N GLU A 39 -1.85 -6.39 -10.19
CA GLU A 39 -0.79 -7.41 -10.24
C GLU A 39 -0.39 -7.85 -8.82
N ALA A 40 -0.35 -6.90 -7.88
CA ALA A 40 -0.10 -7.23 -6.49
C ALA A 40 -1.21 -8.10 -5.88
N ALA A 41 -2.47 -7.80 -6.17
CA ALA A 41 -3.62 -8.58 -5.71
C ALA A 41 -3.62 -10.00 -6.30
N GLU A 42 -3.31 -10.15 -7.59
CA GLU A 42 -3.18 -11.43 -8.27
C GLU A 42 -2.10 -12.29 -7.62
N ASN A 43 -0.92 -11.72 -7.39
CA ASN A 43 0.19 -12.39 -6.69
C ASN A 43 -0.22 -12.86 -5.29
N LEU A 44 -1.01 -12.07 -4.56
CA LEU A 44 -1.52 -12.40 -3.23
C LEU A 44 -2.68 -13.40 -3.21
N SER A 45 -3.22 -13.76 -4.38
CA SER A 45 -4.22 -14.81 -4.56
C SER A 45 -3.62 -16.15 -5.02
N SER A 46 -2.33 -16.19 -5.33
CA SER A 46 -1.61 -17.38 -5.79
C SER A 46 -1.26 -18.35 -4.64
N ASN A 47 -0.85 -19.58 -4.97
CA ASN A 47 -0.40 -20.57 -3.98
C ASN A 47 0.81 -20.10 -3.13
N ASP A 48 1.58 -19.13 -3.61
CA ASP A 48 2.74 -18.56 -2.88
C ASP A 48 2.39 -17.28 -2.10
N ALA A 49 1.09 -16.95 -1.97
CA ALA A 49 0.62 -15.72 -1.32
C ALA A 49 1.25 -15.46 0.04
N GLU A 50 1.43 -16.48 0.88
CA GLU A 50 2.00 -16.32 2.22
C GLU A 50 3.48 -15.92 2.19
N LYS A 51 4.27 -16.54 1.30
CA LYS A 51 5.68 -16.16 1.09
C LYS A 51 5.78 -14.72 0.56
N ILE A 52 4.90 -14.37 -0.37
CA ILE A 52 4.83 -13.02 -0.97
C ILE A 52 4.48 -11.98 0.11
N ARG A 53 3.46 -12.25 0.94
CA ARG A 53 3.08 -11.39 2.08
C ARG A 53 4.25 -11.18 3.04
N THR A 54 4.93 -12.26 3.41
CA THR A 54 6.07 -12.21 4.35
C THR A 54 7.19 -11.34 3.78
N ARG A 55 7.57 -11.57 2.51
CA ARG A 55 8.61 -10.80 1.82
C ARG A 55 8.26 -9.32 1.73
N TRP A 56 7.04 -8.98 1.33
CA TRP A 56 6.60 -7.59 1.22
C TRP A 56 6.51 -6.88 2.57
N LYS A 57 6.06 -7.59 3.62
CA LYS A 57 6.05 -7.06 4.98
C LYS A 57 7.46 -6.70 5.44
N ILE A 58 8.42 -7.62 5.33
CA ILE A 58 9.82 -7.37 5.71
C ILE A 58 10.38 -6.17 4.94
N LYS A 59 10.14 -6.09 3.62
CA LYS A 59 10.59 -4.95 2.80
C LYS A 59 9.98 -3.63 3.27
N GLY A 60 8.67 -3.62 3.56
CA GLY A 60 7.96 -2.46 4.07
C GLY A 60 8.50 -2.00 5.42
N ASP A 61 8.63 -2.92 6.39
CA ASP A 61 9.14 -2.62 7.73
C ASP A 61 10.57 -2.03 7.68
N LEU A 62 11.44 -2.58 6.82
CA LEU A 62 12.78 -2.04 6.59
C LEU A 62 12.77 -0.64 5.96
N ALA A 63 11.89 -0.39 4.98
CA ALA A 63 11.75 0.92 4.36
C ALA A 63 11.27 1.97 5.38
N PHE A 64 10.25 1.65 6.17
CA PHE A 64 9.77 2.52 7.25
C PHE A 64 10.85 2.82 8.29
N THR A 65 11.64 1.83 8.67
CA THR A 65 12.73 2.02 9.65
C THR A 65 13.80 2.98 9.14
N ARG A 66 14.06 3.01 7.82
CA ARG A 66 15.04 3.91 7.21
C ARG A 66 14.55 5.35 7.10
N GLU A 67 13.25 5.56 6.90
CA GLU A 67 12.63 6.89 6.81
C GLU A 67 12.45 7.59 8.17
N GLN A 68 12.57 6.84 9.29
CA GLN A 68 12.44 7.37 10.65
C GLN A 68 13.78 7.78 11.28
N LYS A 69 14.89 7.70 10.51
CA LYS A 69 16.20 8.26 10.87
C LYS A 69 16.44 9.55 10.11
#